data_AF-A0A923Z0Y0-F1
#
_entry.id   AF-A0A923Z0Y0-F1
#
_cell.length_a   1.000
_cell.length_b   1.000
_cell.length_c   1.000
_cell.angle_alpha   90.00
_cell.angle_beta   90.00
_cell.angle_gamma   90.00
#
_symmetry.space_group_name_H-M   'P 1'
#
loop_
_entity.id
_entity.type
_entity.pdbx_description
1 polymer ?
#
loop_
_entity_poly.entity_id
_entity_poly.type
_entity_poly.pdbx_seq_one_letter_code
_entity_poly.pdbx_strand_id
1 'polypeptide(L)'
;MIRLAATTAGFAALLATTAIAQTPTAELAKPPATATHYIIESTGGKHGDSYVWTSADGTRMGRESMNLRGQVWETDMSGTAGPNGVPVSMTIRGVTPAGNAAETFAAKGSTASWKSPIDAGSGAFDGKAFYSSQGGPAATNIWFTEALIAAPNHTLALLPGGTAHARKLASTTVGGGGAAKTVDLWAITGVGNSPFPVWANTDGTVFAVTFGIGYLPEAYAGEQAKLEKAQSAALAAEAPKIAHALVKRPTTPVAFTHVRTFDADALVFRTDQTVVVDRGMIVAVGPAAATAVPTGAQIIAGKGMTLVPGMWDCHMHVGDDYTGPQELSLGVTSVRDPGNDDVQTMDRRAREAKGDLLFPHVYPSSLIDGKGPYTAQVANVATSEAEAIRLVDRAKANGFTGVKFYGTFDPAWLPATIRQAHKDGLHVHGHIPHGIRPSVALADGYDEITHINWIVMEGVPESALATDNGIGRFEAPGRYAKDMDMGSPAMSAIVATMAKNHIYSDPTMVTFEGLYVPDNGDLSPAYAPFAGTLPPTTE
;
A
#
# COMPACT_ATOMS: atom_id res chain seq x y z
N MET A 1 48.41 -47.96 -11.60
CA MET A 1 48.48 -49.33 -11.03
C MET A 1 47.30 -49.52 -10.09
N ILE A 2 46.59 -50.63 -10.30
CA ILE A 2 45.64 -51.34 -9.40
C ILE A 2 44.28 -50.67 -9.07
N ARG A 3 43.24 -51.36 -9.56
CA ARG A 3 41.81 -51.27 -9.21
C ARG A 3 41.55 -51.68 -7.76
N LEU A 4 40.49 -51.18 -7.13
CA LEU A 4 39.41 -52.03 -6.60
C LEU A 4 38.17 -51.19 -6.22
N ALA A 5 37.00 -51.75 -6.52
CA ALA A 5 35.68 -51.25 -6.16
C ALA A 5 35.32 -51.63 -4.71
N ALA A 6 34.51 -50.80 -4.05
CA ALA A 6 33.63 -51.23 -2.96
C ALA A 6 32.42 -50.29 -2.86
N THR A 7 31.26 -50.85 -3.18
CA THR A 7 29.91 -50.35 -2.89
C THR A 7 29.64 -50.31 -1.39
N THR A 8 29.11 -49.21 -0.89
CA THR A 8 28.28 -49.20 0.33
C THR A 8 27.15 -48.19 0.15
N ALA A 9 25.93 -48.73 0.14
CA ALA A 9 24.68 -48.00 0.13
C ALA A 9 24.53 -47.18 1.43
N GLY A 10 24.30 -45.88 1.29
CA GLY A 10 23.85 -44.99 2.35
C GLY A 10 22.46 -44.48 2.00
N PHE A 11 21.48 -44.78 2.85
CA PHE A 11 20.10 -44.29 2.78
C PHE A 11 20.06 -42.77 2.54
N ALA A 12 19.71 -42.34 1.33
CA ALA A 12 19.22 -41.00 1.11
C ALA A 12 17.78 -40.98 1.66
N ALA A 13 17.61 -40.40 2.84
CA ALA A 13 16.28 -40.03 3.32
C ALA A 13 15.72 -39.00 2.33
N LEU A 14 14.81 -39.44 1.45
CA LEU A 14 13.91 -38.53 0.76
C LEU A 14 13.13 -37.78 1.85
N LEU A 15 13.53 -36.54 2.12
CA LEU A 15 12.61 -35.53 2.62
C LEU A 15 11.59 -35.30 1.51
N ALA A 16 10.56 -36.15 1.48
CA ALA A 16 9.36 -35.87 0.72
C ALA A 16 8.80 -34.55 1.27
N THR A 17 9.07 -33.47 0.55
CA THR A 17 8.33 -32.21 0.70
C THR A 17 6.90 -32.52 0.28
N THR A 18 6.09 -33.02 1.20
CA THR A 18 4.64 -33.00 1.01
C THR A 18 4.29 -31.52 0.89
N ALA A 19 3.99 -31.07 -0.32
CA ALA A 19 3.25 -29.84 -0.52
C ALA A 19 2.03 -29.93 0.41
N ILE A 20 1.92 -29.01 1.36
CA ILE A 20 0.74 -28.93 2.23
C ILE A 20 -0.39 -28.54 1.28
N ALA A 21 -1.25 -29.50 0.94
CA ALA A 21 -2.40 -29.23 0.10
C ALA A 21 -3.25 -28.12 0.71
N GLN A 22 -3.81 -27.24 -0.13
CA GLN A 22 -4.71 -26.19 0.31
C GLN A 22 -5.84 -26.79 1.16
N THR A 23 -6.04 -26.27 2.36
CA THR A 23 -7.11 -26.71 3.24
C THR A 23 -8.44 -26.19 2.71
N PRO A 24 -9.45 -27.04 2.44
CA PRO A 24 -10.77 -26.59 2.04
C PRO A 24 -11.41 -25.69 3.11
N THR A 25 -12.15 -24.64 2.70
CA THR A 25 -12.81 -23.70 3.63
C THR A 25 -13.70 -24.40 4.67
N ALA A 26 -14.33 -25.52 4.29
CA ALA A 26 -15.19 -26.30 5.18
C ALA A 26 -14.43 -27.01 6.33
N GLU A 27 -13.11 -27.17 6.20
CA GLU A 27 -12.21 -27.78 7.19
C GLU A 27 -11.49 -26.75 8.07
N LEU A 28 -11.70 -25.45 7.80
CA LEU A 28 -11.21 -24.37 8.65
C LEU A 28 -11.96 -24.35 9.99
N ALA A 29 -11.32 -23.76 10.99
CA ALA A 29 -11.81 -23.68 12.35
C ALA A 29 -13.19 -23.03 12.42
N LYS A 30 -14.04 -23.58 13.31
CA LYS A 30 -15.37 -23.06 13.61
C LYS A 30 -15.29 -22.27 14.91
N PRO A 31 -15.51 -20.94 14.89
CA PRO A 31 -15.45 -20.14 16.10
C PRO A 31 -16.49 -20.60 17.12
N PRO A 32 -16.12 -20.76 18.41
CA PRO A 32 -17.11 -20.96 19.46
C PRO A 32 -17.91 -19.67 19.70
N ALA A 33 -19.09 -19.77 20.30
CA ALA A 33 -19.90 -18.59 20.66
C ALA A 33 -19.20 -17.63 21.64
N THR A 34 -18.17 -18.10 22.34
CA THR A 34 -17.34 -17.30 23.26
C THR A 34 -16.17 -16.59 22.58
N ALA A 35 -15.98 -16.78 21.26
CA ALA A 35 -14.93 -16.10 20.53
C ALA A 35 -15.17 -14.58 20.52
N THR A 36 -14.09 -13.81 20.63
CA THR A 36 -14.15 -12.38 20.36
C THR A 36 -14.38 -12.19 18.87
N HIS A 37 -15.45 -11.46 18.53
CA HIS A 37 -15.88 -11.22 17.17
C HIS A 37 -15.55 -9.80 16.74
N TYR A 38 -14.82 -9.67 15.62
CA TYR A 38 -14.50 -8.42 14.96
C TYR A 38 -15.21 -8.36 13.61
N ILE A 39 -15.89 -7.25 13.37
CA ILE A 39 -16.42 -6.88 12.05
C ILE A 39 -15.28 -6.27 11.24
N ILE A 40 -15.13 -6.75 10.01
CA ILE A 40 -14.20 -6.18 9.03
C ILE A 40 -14.98 -5.20 8.16
N GLU A 41 -14.61 -3.93 8.15
CA GLU A 41 -15.40 -2.88 7.48
C GLU A 41 -14.57 -1.71 6.94
N SER A 42 -15.19 -0.88 6.12
CA SER A 42 -14.63 0.38 5.61
C SER A 42 -15.76 1.35 5.24
N THR A 43 -15.44 2.46 4.58
CA THR A 43 -16.42 3.34 3.95
C THR A 43 -17.36 2.61 2.96
N GLY A 44 -16.90 1.52 2.35
CA GLY A 44 -17.71 0.67 1.47
C GLY A 44 -18.70 -0.27 2.19
N GLY A 45 -18.69 -0.30 3.52
CA GLY A 45 -19.51 -1.20 4.34
C GLY A 45 -18.72 -2.39 4.91
N LYS A 46 -19.45 -3.42 5.35
CA LYS A 46 -18.90 -4.66 5.90
C LYS A 46 -18.33 -5.55 4.80
N HIS A 47 -17.13 -6.08 5.04
CA HIS A 47 -16.38 -6.96 4.14
C HIS A 47 -16.21 -8.38 4.67
N GLY A 48 -16.42 -8.60 5.97
CA GLY A 48 -16.18 -9.90 6.56
C GLY A 48 -16.22 -9.91 8.07
N ASP A 49 -15.75 -11.03 8.61
CA ASP A 49 -15.76 -11.35 10.03
C ASP A 49 -14.43 -12.00 10.42
N SER A 50 -13.86 -11.57 11.54
CA SER A 50 -12.65 -12.15 12.13
C SER A 50 -12.88 -12.52 13.58
N TYR A 51 -12.43 -13.70 13.98
CA TYR A 51 -12.69 -14.29 15.30
C TYR A 51 -11.39 -14.69 15.97
N VAL A 52 -11.31 -14.45 17.28
CA VAL A 52 -10.17 -14.83 18.12
C VAL A 52 -10.67 -15.53 19.38
N TRP A 53 -10.05 -16.65 19.74
CA TRP A 53 -10.35 -17.35 20.99
C TRP A 53 -9.15 -18.15 21.50
N THR A 54 -9.27 -18.65 22.72
CA THR A 54 -8.35 -19.66 23.29
C THR A 54 -9.15 -20.93 23.54
N SER A 55 -8.70 -22.07 23.02
CA SER A 55 -9.32 -23.37 23.27
C SER A 55 -9.03 -23.88 24.70
N ALA A 56 -9.75 -24.92 25.10
CA ALA A 56 -9.66 -25.47 26.46
C ALA A 56 -8.25 -25.99 26.83
N ASP A 57 -7.44 -26.36 25.85
CA ASP A 57 -6.05 -26.80 26.01
C ASP A 57 -5.04 -25.64 26.04
N GLY A 58 -5.51 -24.38 25.95
CA GLY A 58 -4.66 -23.19 25.93
C GLY A 58 -4.14 -22.79 24.55
N THR A 59 -4.54 -23.49 23.48
CA THR A 59 -4.17 -23.11 22.11
C THR A 59 -4.88 -21.81 21.71
N ARG A 60 -4.11 -20.83 21.21
CA ARG A 60 -4.66 -19.61 20.62
C ARG A 60 -5.16 -19.92 19.23
N MET A 61 -6.35 -19.42 18.91
CA MET A 61 -7.05 -19.73 17.69
C MET A 61 -7.56 -18.46 17.01
N GLY A 62 -7.56 -18.47 15.69
CA GLY A 62 -8.08 -17.39 14.85
C GLY A 62 -8.86 -17.93 13.66
N ARG A 63 -9.87 -17.19 13.20
CA ARG A 63 -10.62 -17.50 11.97
C ARG A 63 -11.05 -16.22 11.29
N GLU A 64 -10.80 -16.10 10.00
CA GLU A 64 -11.17 -14.92 9.23
C GLU A 64 -11.76 -15.26 7.88
N SER A 65 -12.95 -14.72 7.60
CA SER A 65 -13.64 -14.78 6.32
C SER A 65 -13.84 -13.36 5.83
N MET A 66 -13.28 -13.02 4.67
CA MET A 66 -13.34 -11.68 4.11
C MET A 66 -13.53 -11.74 2.60
N ASN A 67 -14.42 -10.89 2.08
CA ASN A 67 -14.53 -10.58 0.67
C ASN A 67 -14.35 -9.08 0.47
N LEU A 68 -13.20 -8.70 -0.09
CA LEU A 68 -12.87 -7.32 -0.42
C LEU A 68 -12.90 -7.15 -1.93
N ARG A 69 -14.04 -6.71 -2.47
CA ARG A 69 -14.19 -6.45 -3.91
C ARG A 69 -13.93 -7.69 -4.80
N GLY A 70 -14.42 -8.84 -4.38
CA GLY A 70 -14.24 -10.12 -5.08
C GLY A 70 -12.92 -10.82 -4.73
N GLN A 71 -12.05 -10.20 -3.94
CA GLN A 71 -10.88 -10.83 -3.37
C GLN A 71 -11.29 -11.58 -2.10
N VAL A 72 -11.09 -12.89 -2.05
CA VAL A 72 -11.58 -13.74 -0.95
C VAL A 72 -10.41 -14.24 -0.10
N TRP A 73 -10.54 -14.04 1.21
CA TRP A 73 -9.69 -14.64 2.23
C TRP A 73 -10.53 -15.56 3.09
N GLU A 74 -10.07 -16.79 3.20
CA GLU A 74 -10.63 -17.78 4.11
C GLU A 74 -9.46 -18.42 4.83
N THR A 75 -9.11 -17.89 6.00
CA THR A 75 -7.93 -18.34 6.75
C THR A 75 -8.28 -18.68 8.19
N ASP A 76 -7.53 -19.60 8.77
CA ASP A 76 -7.52 -19.84 10.20
C ASP A 76 -6.09 -19.90 10.74
N MET A 77 -5.98 -19.76 12.06
CA MET A 77 -4.73 -19.85 12.78
C MET A 77 -4.93 -20.72 14.03
N SER A 78 -3.91 -21.51 14.34
CA SER A 78 -3.73 -22.15 15.64
C SER A 78 -2.29 -21.98 16.10
N GLY A 79 -2.06 -21.79 17.40
CA GLY A 79 -0.71 -21.67 17.93
C GLY A 79 -0.63 -21.76 19.44
N THR A 80 0.54 -22.14 19.94
CA THR A 80 0.80 -22.25 21.38
C THR A 80 1.83 -21.21 21.81
N ALA A 81 1.57 -20.55 22.94
CA ALA A 81 2.49 -19.58 23.53
C ALA A 81 3.55 -20.27 24.39
N GLY A 82 4.77 -19.77 24.33
CA GLY A 82 5.81 -20.08 25.30
C GLY A 82 5.63 -19.29 26.61
N PRO A 83 6.53 -19.50 27.58
CA PRO A 83 6.45 -18.83 28.89
C PRO A 83 6.47 -17.30 28.83
N ASN A 84 7.07 -16.70 27.79
CA ASN A 84 7.15 -15.26 27.59
C ASN A 84 5.99 -14.69 26.75
N GLY A 85 4.95 -15.49 26.48
CA GLY A 85 3.78 -15.06 25.70
C GLY A 85 3.99 -15.01 24.19
N VAL A 86 5.21 -15.19 23.68
CA VAL A 86 5.51 -15.32 22.24
C VAL A 86 5.17 -16.72 21.71
N PRO A 87 4.88 -16.90 20.40
CA PRO A 87 4.61 -18.22 19.84
C PRO A 87 5.82 -19.15 20.00
N VAL A 88 5.55 -20.41 20.38
CA VAL A 88 6.47 -21.55 20.18
C VAL A 88 5.96 -22.49 19.09
N SER A 89 4.69 -22.36 18.71
CA SER A 89 4.16 -22.90 17.47
C SER A 89 3.11 -21.95 16.88
N MET A 90 3.01 -21.95 15.55
CA MET A 90 1.94 -21.30 14.81
C MET A 90 1.67 -22.10 13.53
N THR A 91 0.41 -22.24 13.17
CA THR A 91 -0.04 -22.84 11.91
C THR A 91 -1.17 -22.01 11.36
N ILE A 92 -1.00 -21.52 10.15
CA ILE A 92 -2.00 -20.81 9.37
C ILE A 92 -2.41 -21.72 8.21
N ARG A 93 -3.70 -21.76 7.92
CA ARG A 93 -4.26 -22.56 6.82
C ARG A 93 -5.28 -21.74 6.05
N GLY A 94 -5.58 -22.20 4.85
CA GLY A 94 -6.67 -21.69 4.03
C GLY A 94 -6.19 -21.06 2.73
N VAL A 95 -6.90 -20.03 2.28
CA VAL A 95 -6.69 -19.41 0.97
C VAL A 95 -6.79 -17.89 1.04
N THR A 96 -5.99 -17.25 0.20
CA THR A 96 -6.02 -15.81 -0.09
C THR A 96 -6.21 -15.62 -1.60
N PRO A 97 -6.36 -14.38 -2.10
CA PRO A 97 -6.36 -14.12 -3.54
C PRO A 97 -5.07 -14.58 -4.25
N ALA A 98 -3.95 -14.71 -3.53
CA ALA A 98 -2.68 -15.23 -4.04
C ALA A 98 -2.58 -16.77 -3.99
N GLY A 99 -3.65 -17.47 -3.57
CA GLY A 99 -3.70 -18.92 -3.46
C GLY A 99 -3.51 -19.42 -2.02
N ASN A 100 -2.83 -20.57 -1.87
CA ASN A 100 -2.71 -21.28 -0.60
C ASN A 100 -1.99 -20.41 0.46
N ALA A 101 -2.62 -20.27 1.63
CA ALA A 101 -2.12 -19.47 2.76
C ALA A 101 -1.34 -20.29 3.80
N ALA A 102 -0.98 -21.54 3.48
CA ALA A 102 -0.35 -22.46 4.43
C ALA A 102 0.99 -21.91 4.94
N GLU A 103 1.06 -21.70 6.25
CA GLU A 103 2.25 -21.23 6.92
C GLU A 103 2.43 -21.94 8.27
N THR A 104 3.66 -22.28 8.61
CA THR A 104 4.00 -22.98 9.84
C THR A 104 5.22 -22.38 10.49
N PHE A 105 5.19 -22.28 11.81
CA PHE A 105 6.32 -21.96 12.66
C PHE A 105 6.37 -22.93 13.84
N ALA A 106 7.57 -23.38 14.18
CA ALA A 106 7.81 -24.23 15.34
C ALA A 106 9.16 -23.93 15.97
N ALA A 107 9.18 -23.81 17.29
CA ALA A 107 10.38 -23.74 18.11
C ALA A 107 10.63 -25.08 18.81
N LYS A 108 11.85 -25.61 18.67
CA LYS A 108 12.33 -26.82 19.35
C LYS A 108 13.67 -26.53 20.00
N GLY A 109 13.69 -26.46 21.33
CA GLY A 109 14.88 -26.07 22.07
C GLY A 109 15.31 -24.65 21.70
N SER A 110 16.57 -24.47 21.29
CA SER A 110 17.15 -23.18 20.91
C SER A 110 17.02 -22.83 19.43
N THR A 111 16.17 -23.55 18.68
CA THR A 111 16.03 -23.39 17.24
C THR A 111 14.56 -23.21 16.87
N ALA A 112 14.28 -22.19 16.08
CA ALA A 112 13.01 -21.98 15.41
C ALA A 112 13.14 -22.36 13.93
N SER A 113 12.06 -22.87 13.35
CA SER A 113 11.93 -23.14 11.92
C SER A 113 10.57 -22.67 11.43
N TRP A 114 10.54 -22.13 10.21
CA TRP A 114 9.31 -21.65 9.58
C TRP A 114 9.25 -22.02 8.10
N LYS A 115 8.04 -22.00 7.58
CA LYS A 115 7.72 -22.17 6.17
C LYS A 115 6.40 -21.49 5.88
N SER A 116 6.39 -20.54 4.95
CA SER A 116 5.24 -19.83 4.40
C SER A 116 5.12 -20.12 2.90
N PRO A 117 4.14 -19.53 2.19
CA PRO A 117 4.06 -19.61 0.73
C PRO A 117 5.25 -18.97 0.01
N ILE A 118 5.91 -17.99 0.63
CA ILE A 118 6.97 -17.19 0.00
C ILE A 118 8.36 -17.33 0.64
N ASP A 119 8.46 -17.93 1.82
CA ASP A 119 9.73 -18.07 2.54
C ASP A 119 9.80 -19.39 3.33
N ALA A 120 11.00 -19.90 3.58
CA ALA A 120 11.25 -20.98 4.52
C ALA A 120 12.65 -20.86 5.12
N GLY A 121 12.74 -21.03 6.43
CA GLY A 121 14.00 -20.82 7.13
C GLY A 121 14.07 -21.45 8.50
N SER A 122 15.23 -21.28 9.14
CA SER A 122 15.45 -21.63 10.53
C SER A 122 16.46 -20.68 11.16
N GLY A 123 16.34 -20.47 12.45
CA GLY A 123 17.18 -19.52 13.19
C GLY A 123 17.30 -19.86 14.67
N ALA A 124 18.20 -19.16 15.34
CA ALA A 124 18.31 -19.23 16.79
C ALA A 124 17.02 -18.71 17.44
N PHE A 125 16.60 -19.35 18.53
CA PHE A 125 15.43 -18.97 19.30
C PHE A 125 15.74 -19.00 20.78
N ASP A 126 15.58 -17.85 21.43
CA ASP A 126 15.83 -17.66 22.86
C ASP A 126 14.55 -17.69 23.70
N GLY A 127 13.41 -17.99 23.08
CA GLY A 127 12.10 -17.97 23.73
C GLY A 127 11.48 -16.58 23.87
N LYS A 128 12.07 -15.52 23.30
CA LYS A 128 11.61 -14.13 23.46
C LYS A 128 11.31 -13.42 22.14
N ALA A 129 11.88 -13.87 21.02
CA ALA A 129 11.55 -13.31 19.72
C ALA A 129 10.13 -13.70 19.28
N PHE A 130 9.40 -12.80 18.64
CA PHE A 130 8.09 -13.06 18.08
C PHE A 130 8.20 -13.48 16.62
N TYR A 131 7.56 -14.58 16.23
CA TYR A 131 7.47 -14.97 14.83
C TYR A 131 6.46 -14.09 14.10
N SER A 132 6.96 -13.23 13.20
CA SER A 132 6.11 -12.41 12.33
C SER A 132 5.67 -13.26 11.14
N SER A 133 4.40 -13.69 11.15
CA SER A 133 3.86 -14.45 10.03
C SER A 133 3.73 -13.61 8.78
N GLN A 134 3.80 -14.24 7.62
CA GLN A 134 3.57 -13.58 6.33
C GLN A 134 2.13 -13.10 6.19
N GLY A 135 1.17 -13.86 6.73
CA GLY A 135 -0.24 -13.48 6.69
C GLY A 135 -1.05 -14.11 7.81
N GLY A 136 -2.26 -14.54 7.47
CA GLY A 136 -3.22 -15.16 8.38
C GLY A 136 -4.34 -14.22 8.85
N PRO A 137 -5.26 -14.73 9.69
CA PRO A 137 -6.35 -13.94 10.24
C PRO A 137 -5.83 -12.86 11.19
N ALA A 138 -6.62 -11.83 11.47
CA ALA A 138 -6.26 -10.74 12.41
C ALA A 138 -5.73 -11.23 13.78
N ALA A 139 -6.08 -12.44 14.19
CA ALA A 139 -5.54 -13.11 15.37
C ALA A 139 -3.99 -13.13 15.44
N THR A 140 -3.28 -13.21 14.30
CA THR A 140 -1.82 -13.19 14.26
C THR A 140 -1.28 -11.83 14.70
N ASN A 141 -1.81 -10.75 14.11
CA ASN A 141 -1.46 -9.36 14.43
C ASN A 141 -1.93 -8.94 15.84
N ILE A 142 -3.06 -9.47 16.30
CA ILE A 142 -3.54 -9.26 17.68
C ILE A 142 -2.55 -9.88 18.67
N TRP A 143 -2.14 -11.13 18.46
CA TRP A 143 -1.17 -11.78 19.34
C TRP A 143 0.17 -11.03 19.33
N PHE A 144 0.64 -10.61 18.15
CA PHE A 144 1.84 -9.79 18.02
C PHE A 144 1.76 -8.50 18.85
N THR A 145 0.67 -7.75 18.68
CA THR A 145 0.49 -6.46 19.35
C THR A 145 0.42 -6.61 20.86
N GLU A 146 -0.34 -7.59 21.35
CA GLU A 146 -0.44 -7.87 22.79
C GLU A 146 0.92 -8.27 23.40
N ALA A 147 1.67 -9.13 22.70
CA ALA A 147 3.01 -9.51 23.13
C ALA A 147 3.97 -8.31 23.14
N LEU A 148 3.89 -7.43 22.14
CA LEU A 148 4.71 -6.23 22.05
C LEU A 148 4.38 -5.21 23.14
N ILE A 149 3.09 -4.96 23.41
CA ILE A 149 2.67 -4.04 24.49
C ILE A 149 3.10 -4.60 25.86
N ALA A 150 2.99 -5.91 26.07
CA ALA A 150 3.40 -6.55 27.32
C ALA A 150 4.93 -6.69 27.49
N ALA A 151 5.70 -6.59 26.40
CA ALA A 151 7.15 -6.75 26.44
C ALA A 151 7.84 -5.63 27.26
N PRO A 152 8.97 -5.93 27.92
CA PRO A 152 9.78 -4.92 28.59
C PRO A 152 10.16 -3.78 27.62
N ASN A 153 9.96 -2.53 28.06
CA ASN A 153 10.17 -1.33 27.24
C ASN A 153 9.39 -1.32 25.91
N HIS A 154 8.30 -2.09 25.82
CA HIS A 154 7.48 -2.22 24.62
C HIS A 154 8.30 -2.54 23.36
N THR A 155 9.31 -3.40 23.52
CA THR A 155 10.28 -3.74 22.47
C THR A 155 10.36 -5.25 22.33
N LEU A 156 10.27 -5.74 21.08
CA LEU A 156 10.21 -7.17 20.79
C LEU A 156 11.09 -7.50 19.58
N ALA A 157 12.04 -8.41 19.77
CA ALA A 157 12.79 -8.98 18.65
C ALA A 157 11.86 -9.82 17.77
N LEU A 158 12.09 -9.84 16.46
CA LEU A 158 11.27 -10.55 15.50
C LEU A 158 12.05 -11.70 14.85
N LEU A 159 11.32 -12.72 14.41
CA LEU A 159 11.77 -13.72 13.45
C LEU A 159 11.01 -13.52 12.13
N PRO A 160 11.68 -13.64 10.96
CA PRO A 160 13.09 -14.07 10.77
C PRO A 160 14.14 -13.02 11.16
N GLY A 161 13.75 -11.75 11.30
CA GLY A 161 14.64 -10.69 11.78
C GLY A 161 13.89 -9.40 12.08
N GLY A 162 14.60 -8.43 12.67
CA GLY A 162 14.06 -7.11 13.00
C GLY A 162 13.71 -6.93 14.47
N THR A 163 13.22 -5.75 14.81
CA THR A 163 12.79 -5.39 16.16
C THR A 163 11.63 -4.42 16.06
N ALA A 164 10.54 -4.74 16.75
CA ALA A 164 9.38 -3.89 16.85
C ALA A 164 9.41 -3.07 18.14
N HIS A 165 8.86 -1.87 18.08
CA HIS A 165 8.63 -1.00 19.24
C HIS A 165 7.19 -0.51 19.24
N ALA A 166 6.56 -0.42 20.42
CA ALA A 166 5.27 0.23 20.59
C ALA A 166 5.36 1.45 21.51
N ARG A 167 4.62 2.50 21.16
CA ARG A 167 4.50 3.71 21.98
C ARG A 167 3.06 4.19 22.02
N LYS A 168 2.52 4.38 23.22
CA LYS A 168 1.22 5.00 23.42
C LYS A 168 1.26 6.47 22.96
N LEU A 169 0.30 6.85 22.12
CA LEU A 169 0.16 8.20 21.57
C LEU A 169 -0.94 9.00 22.27
N ALA A 170 -2.09 8.37 22.50
CA ALA A 170 -3.29 9.04 23.01
C ALA A 170 -4.24 8.05 23.69
N SER A 171 -5.30 8.57 24.29
CA SER A 171 -6.43 7.79 24.80
C SER A 171 -7.73 8.46 24.38
N THR A 172 -8.78 7.68 24.17
CA THR A 172 -10.14 8.17 23.94
C THR A 172 -11.17 7.25 24.59
N THR A 173 -12.43 7.68 24.64
CA THR A 173 -13.54 6.87 25.15
C THR A 173 -14.35 6.34 23.98
N VAL A 174 -14.86 5.11 24.06
CA VAL A 174 -15.78 4.48 23.09
C VAL A 174 -17.01 3.95 23.79
N GLY A 175 -18.13 3.82 23.07
CA GLY A 175 -19.40 3.36 23.63
C GLY A 175 -20.14 4.44 24.41
N GLY A 176 -21.34 4.08 24.89
CA GLY A 176 -22.21 4.96 25.68
C GLY A 176 -22.83 4.23 26.87
N GLY A 177 -23.22 5.00 27.89
CA GLY A 177 -23.84 4.46 29.10
C GLY A 177 -22.96 3.42 29.81
N GLY A 178 -23.53 2.26 30.15
CA GLY A 178 -22.80 1.18 30.81
C GLY A 178 -21.76 0.45 29.94
N ALA A 179 -21.73 0.70 28.62
CA ALA A 179 -20.73 0.17 27.69
C ALA A 179 -19.58 1.15 27.43
N ALA A 180 -19.57 2.33 28.07
CA ALA A 180 -18.50 3.30 27.89
C ALA A 180 -17.19 2.78 28.48
N LYS A 181 -16.10 2.81 27.70
CA LYS A 181 -14.76 2.44 28.17
C LYS A 181 -13.67 3.29 27.52
N THR A 182 -12.51 3.35 28.18
CA THR A 182 -11.32 4.03 27.66
C THR A 182 -10.48 3.06 26.85
N VAL A 183 -9.98 3.52 25.71
CA VAL A 183 -9.06 2.78 24.83
C VAL A 183 -7.85 3.67 24.50
N ASP A 184 -6.72 3.02 24.33
CA ASP A 184 -5.41 3.63 24.14
C ASP A 184 -4.93 3.43 22.71
N LEU A 185 -4.49 4.51 22.07
CA LEU A 185 -3.84 4.45 20.77
C LEU A 185 -2.35 4.17 20.96
N TRP A 186 -1.87 3.12 20.30
CA TRP A 186 -0.46 2.77 20.22
C TRP A 186 0.03 2.94 18.78
N ALA A 187 1.24 3.45 18.62
CA ALA A 187 1.98 3.42 17.37
C ALA A 187 3.06 2.34 17.43
N ILE A 188 3.00 1.38 16.51
CA ILE A 188 3.96 0.30 16.36
C ILE A 188 4.95 0.67 15.26
N THR A 189 6.25 0.50 15.50
CA THR A 189 7.32 0.79 14.53
C THR A 189 8.27 -0.40 14.42
N GLY A 190 9.07 -0.44 13.35
CA GLY A 190 10.01 -1.54 13.08
C GLY A 190 9.42 -2.71 12.28
N VAL A 191 8.14 -2.59 11.88
CA VAL A 191 7.41 -3.58 11.07
C VAL A 191 6.96 -3.04 9.70
N GLY A 192 7.37 -1.82 9.34
CA GLY A 192 7.01 -1.19 8.09
C GLY A 192 7.63 0.21 7.96
N ASN A 193 7.33 0.89 6.85
CA ASN A 193 7.92 2.20 6.51
C ASN A 193 7.26 3.38 7.24
N SER A 194 6.13 3.15 7.91
CA SER A 194 5.44 4.11 8.75
C SER A 194 4.93 3.45 10.04
N PRO A 195 4.67 4.22 11.12
CA PRO A 195 4.11 3.67 12.34
C PRO A 195 2.70 3.12 12.11
N PHE A 196 2.48 1.87 12.50
CA PHE A 196 1.18 1.20 12.41
C PHE A 196 0.34 1.51 13.66
N PRO A 197 -0.81 2.20 13.53
CA PRO A 197 -1.65 2.54 14.67
C PRO A 197 -2.59 1.40 15.07
N VAL A 198 -2.66 1.11 16.37
CA VAL A 198 -3.59 0.12 16.95
C VAL A 198 -4.26 0.70 18.19
N TRP A 199 -5.57 0.46 18.34
CA TRP A 199 -6.29 0.74 19.57
C TRP A 199 -6.29 -0.48 20.47
N ALA A 200 -5.85 -0.31 21.71
CA ALA A 200 -5.85 -1.33 22.75
C ALA A 200 -6.77 -0.93 23.90
N ASN A 201 -7.31 -1.90 24.63
CA ASN A 201 -7.88 -1.67 25.94
C ASN A 201 -6.77 -1.25 26.93
N THR A 202 -7.14 -0.66 28.06
CA THR A 202 -6.17 -0.21 29.08
C THR A 202 -5.38 -1.35 29.75
N ASP A 203 -5.81 -2.60 29.56
CA ASP A 203 -5.08 -3.80 30.00
C ASP A 203 -4.07 -4.32 28.95
N GLY A 204 -3.95 -3.65 27.80
CA GLY A 204 -3.04 -4.00 26.72
C GLY A 204 -3.59 -4.99 25.68
N THR A 205 -4.81 -5.50 25.86
CA THR A 205 -5.46 -6.34 24.84
C THR A 205 -5.89 -5.51 23.64
N VAL A 206 -5.81 -6.05 22.42
CA VAL A 206 -6.23 -5.29 21.23
C VAL A 206 -7.73 -5.03 21.28
N PHE A 207 -8.11 -3.80 21.00
CA PHE A 207 -9.50 -3.38 20.91
C PHE A 207 -9.94 -3.19 19.46
N ALA A 208 -9.20 -2.45 18.65
CA ALA A 208 -9.57 -2.18 17.26
C ALA A 208 -8.37 -1.79 16.40
N VAL A 209 -8.51 -2.01 15.10
CA VAL A 209 -7.68 -1.39 14.05
C VAL A 209 -8.62 -0.57 13.18
N THR A 210 -8.24 0.65 12.83
CA THR A 210 -9.11 1.57 12.05
C THR A 210 -8.38 2.23 10.89
N PHE A 211 -7.28 1.66 10.41
CA PHE A 211 -6.52 2.22 9.30
C PHE A 211 -6.80 1.44 8.01
N GLY A 212 -7.37 2.10 7.00
CA GLY A 212 -7.75 1.47 5.72
C GLY A 212 -8.97 0.57 5.88
N ILE A 213 -8.75 -0.67 6.33
CA ILE A 213 -9.81 -1.63 6.67
C ILE A 213 -9.90 -1.72 8.20
N GLY A 214 -11.08 -1.43 8.73
CA GLY A 214 -11.37 -1.47 10.15
C GLY A 214 -11.64 -2.89 10.64
N TYR A 215 -11.11 -3.21 11.82
CA TYR A 215 -11.45 -4.39 12.61
C TYR A 215 -11.96 -3.90 13.95
N LEU A 216 -13.28 -3.92 14.15
CA LEU A 216 -13.90 -3.43 15.38
C LEU A 216 -14.79 -4.52 15.99
N PRO A 217 -14.85 -4.64 17.32
CA PRO A 217 -15.82 -5.51 17.95
C PRO A 217 -17.22 -5.08 17.56
N GLU A 218 -18.11 -6.03 17.26
CA GLU A 218 -19.45 -5.76 16.72
C GLU A 218 -20.24 -4.73 17.54
N ALA A 219 -20.11 -4.76 18.86
CA ALA A 219 -20.76 -3.81 19.77
C ALA A 219 -20.28 -2.34 19.62
N TYR A 220 -19.17 -2.11 18.92
CA TYR A 220 -18.52 -0.81 18.74
C TYR A 220 -18.26 -0.47 17.26
N ALA A 221 -18.82 -1.20 16.30
CA ALA A 221 -18.64 -0.93 14.86
C ALA A 221 -18.95 0.54 14.50
N GLY A 222 -19.94 1.15 15.16
CA GLY A 222 -20.28 2.57 14.96
C GLY A 222 -19.25 3.60 15.47
N GLU A 223 -18.16 3.19 16.12
CA GLU A 223 -17.15 4.09 16.69
C GLU A 223 -15.94 4.35 15.76
N GLN A 224 -15.86 3.69 14.60
CA GLN A 224 -14.70 3.78 13.70
C GLN A 224 -14.30 5.22 13.38
N ALA A 225 -15.22 6.05 12.89
CA ALA A 225 -14.93 7.43 12.51
C ALA A 225 -14.38 8.28 13.67
N LYS A 226 -14.83 8.00 14.90
CA LYS A 226 -14.34 8.70 16.10
C LYS A 226 -12.91 8.29 16.43
N LEU A 227 -12.63 6.99 16.36
CA LEU A 227 -11.30 6.42 16.56
C LEU A 227 -10.33 6.94 15.49
N GLU A 228 -10.70 6.88 14.22
CA GLU A 228 -9.92 7.42 13.11
C GLU A 228 -9.59 8.90 13.30
N LYS A 229 -10.57 9.71 13.69
CA LYS A 229 -10.33 11.13 13.96
C LYS A 229 -9.30 11.36 15.07
N ALA A 230 -9.42 10.62 16.18
CA ALA A 230 -8.47 10.71 17.29
C ALA A 230 -7.07 10.20 16.89
N GLN A 231 -7.02 9.14 16.09
CA GLN A 231 -5.80 8.54 15.55
C GLN A 231 -5.07 9.50 14.63
N SER A 232 -5.75 10.04 13.62
CA SER A 232 -5.16 10.97 12.67
C SER A 232 -4.65 12.22 13.36
N ALA A 233 -5.38 12.75 14.35
CA ALA A 233 -4.91 13.90 15.14
C ALA A 233 -3.63 13.59 15.94
N ALA A 234 -3.56 12.41 16.56
CA ALA A 234 -2.40 12.00 17.35
C ALA A 234 -1.15 11.74 16.48
N LEU A 235 -1.32 11.13 15.31
CA LEU A 235 -0.24 10.91 14.35
C LEU A 235 0.24 12.24 13.74
N ALA A 236 -0.69 13.11 13.34
CA ALA A 236 -0.38 14.42 12.78
C ALA A 236 0.42 15.32 13.75
N ALA A 237 0.22 15.18 15.05
CA ALA A 237 0.97 15.91 16.07
C ALA A 237 2.46 15.54 16.13
N GLU A 238 2.86 14.40 15.56
CA GLU A 238 4.25 13.96 15.51
C GLU A 238 5.01 14.52 14.31
N ALA A 239 4.33 14.86 13.21
CA ALA A 239 4.92 15.31 11.96
C ALA A 239 5.87 16.53 12.08
N PRO A 240 5.56 17.58 12.88
CA PRO A 240 6.44 18.75 12.99
C PRO A 240 7.85 18.42 13.49
N LYS A 241 8.00 17.35 14.30
CA LYS A 241 9.32 16.93 14.79
C LYS A 241 10.25 16.54 13.65
N ILE A 242 9.73 15.81 12.66
CA ILE A 242 10.48 15.38 11.48
C ILE A 242 10.77 16.59 10.59
N ALA A 243 9.75 17.40 10.30
CA ALA A 243 9.89 18.58 9.46
C ALA A 243 10.94 19.55 10.00
N HIS A 244 10.87 19.90 11.29
CA HIS A 244 11.84 20.81 11.92
C HIS A 244 13.24 20.23 12.02
N ALA A 245 13.39 18.90 12.18
CA ALA A 245 14.69 18.27 12.28
C ALA A 245 15.42 18.18 10.92
N LEU A 246 14.68 17.97 9.82
CA LEU A 246 15.26 17.67 8.51
C LEU A 246 15.34 18.89 7.58
N VAL A 247 14.38 19.82 7.67
CA VAL A 247 14.28 20.92 6.69
C VAL A 247 15.25 22.04 7.02
N LYS A 248 16.15 22.32 6.07
CA LYS A 248 17.01 23.51 6.07
C LYS A 248 16.65 24.39 4.88
N ARG A 249 16.12 25.58 5.14
CA ARG A 249 15.85 26.59 4.09
C ARG A 249 17.05 27.51 3.95
N PRO A 250 17.74 27.53 2.79
CA PRO A 250 18.82 28.47 2.54
C PRO A 250 18.31 29.92 2.63
N THR A 251 19.02 30.78 3.35
CA THR A 251 18.72 32.22 3.47
C THR A 251 19.48 33.07 2.45
N THR A 252 20.42 32.45 1.72
CA THR A 252 21.21 33.03 0.64
C THR A 252 20.98 32.24 -0.65
N PRO A 253 21.31 32.79 -1.84
CA PRO A 253 21.29 32.01 -3.06
C PRO A 253 22.14 30.73 -2.94
N VAL A 254 21.75 29.68 -3.66
CA VAL A 254 22.51 28.43 -3.76
C VAL A 254 22.98 28.29 -5.21
N ALA A 255 24.27 28.07 -5.41
CA ALA A 255 24.87 27.86 -6.71
C ALA A 255 25.43 26.44 -6.82
N PHE A 256 24.90 25.65 -7.75
CA PHE A 256 25.44 24.36 -8.13
C PHE A 256 26.41 24.57 -9.28
N THR A 257 27.71 24.45 -9.02
CA THR A 257 28.76 24.81 -9.99
C THR A 257 29.42 23.58 -10.62
N HIS A 258 29.80 23.67 -11.89
CA HIS A 258 30.48 22.60 -12.65
C HIS A 258 29.69 21.28 -12.72
N VAL A 259 28.36 21.37 -12.76
CA VAL A 259 27.46 20.22 -12.89
C VAL A 259 27.28 19.83 -14.36
N ARG A 260 26.92 18.57 -14.59
CA ARG A 260 26.24 18.18 -15.83
C ARG A 260 24.73 18.37 -15.66
N THR A 261 24.04 18.99 -16.61
CA THR A 261 22.57 19.12 -16.60
C THR A 261 21.95 18.37 -17.78
N PHE A 262 20.69 17.95 -17.65
CA PHE A 262 19.91 17.42 -18.76
C PHE A 262 19.04 18.54 -19.34
N ASP A 263 19.26 18.87 -20.61
CA ASP A 263 18.40 19.73 -21.40
C ASP A 263 17.29 18.85 -22.01
N ALA A 264 16.11 18.90 -21.40
CA ALA A 264 14.98 18.04 -21.78
C ALA A 264 14.41 18.40 -23.16
N ASP A 265 14.42 19.68 -23.54
CA ASP A 265 13.90 20.14 -24.84
C ASP A 265 14.78 19.65 -25.99
N ALA A 266 16.11 19.70 -25.80
CA ALA A 266 17.07 19.23 -26.78
C ALA A 266 17.44 17.74 -26.63
N LEU A 267 16.98 17.09 -25.57
CA LEU A 267 17.30 15.69 -25.21
C LEU A 267 18.81 15.41 -25.13
N VAL A 268 19.59 16.36 -24.58
CA VAL A 268 21.06 16.24 -24.46
C VAL A 268 21.56 16.59 -23.07
N PHE A 269 22.67 15.97 -22.67
CA PHE A 269 23.40 16.40 -21.48
C PHE A 269 24.34 17.56 -21.81
N ARG A 270 24.24 18.66 -21.06
CA ARG A 270 25.16 19.80 -21.11
C ARG A 270 26.17 19.68 -19.99
N THR A 271 27.45 19.67 -20.34
CA THR A 271 28.56 19.58 -19.36
C THR A 271 28.97 20.96 -18.87
N ASP A 272 29.59 21.00 -17.68
CA ASP A 272 30.20 22.19 -17.11
C ASP A 272 29.26 23.39 -17.03
N GLN A 273 28.11 23.17 -16.39
CA GLN A 273 27.08 24.17 -16.19
C GLN A 273 27.11 24.70 -14.75
N THR A 274 26.55 25.89 -14.58
CA THR A 274 26.18 26.43 -13.27
C THR A 274 24.69 26.70 -13.24
N VAL A 275 24.05 26.28 -12.15
CA VAL A 275 22.63 26.55 -11.85
C VAL A 275 22.56 27.35 -10.56
N VAL A 276 21.88 28.49 -10.59
CA VAL A 276 21.69 29.36 -9.43
C VAL A 276 20.23 29.37 -9.03
N VAL A 277 19.98 29.11 -7.74
CA VAL A 277 18.66 29.14 -7.12
C VAL A 277 18.64 30.26 -6.08
N ASP A 278 17.63 31.12 -6.13
CA ASP A 278 17.36 32.13 -5.09
C ASP A 278 15.92 32.01 -4.62
N ARG A 279 15.71 31.95 -3.29
CA ARG A 279 14.39 31.85 -2.66
C ARG A 279 13.46 30.80 -3.29
N GLY A 280 14.02 29.63 -3.58
CA GLY A 280 13.30 28.49 -4.16
C GLY A 280 13.06 28.55 -5.68
N MET A 281 13.57 29.59 -6.36
CA MET A 281 13.42 29.75 -7.80
C MET A 281 14.77 29.63 -8.51
N ILE A 282 14.80 28.92 -9.64
CA ILE A 282 15.97 28.93 -10.53
C ILE A 282 16.05 30.31 -11.19
N VAL A 283 17.14 31.03 -10.96
CA VAL A 283 17.36 32.39 -11.48
C VAL A 283 18.41 32.46 -12.60
N ALA A 284 19.26 31.45 -12.73
CA ALA A 284 20.21 31.34 -13.84
C ALA A 284 20.60 29.88 -14.12
N VAL A 285 20.76 29.55 -15.40
CA VAL A 285 21.31 28.28 -15.90
C VAL A 285 22.20 28.59 -17.10
N GLY A 286 23.40 28.03 -17.14
CA GLY A 286 24.26 28.16 -18.32
C GLY A 286 25.70 27.68 -18.09
N PRO A 287 26.59 27.84 -19.10
CA PRO A 287 28.00 27.44 -19.01
C PRO A 287 28.68 28.07 -17.78
N ALA A 288 29.46 27.28 -17.05
CA ALA A 288 30.10 27.75 -15.80
C ALA A 288 31.00 28.98 -16.01
N ALA A 289 31.62 29.11 -17.19
CA ALA A 289 32.44 30.27 -17.54
C ALA A 289 31.65 31.57 -17.80
N ALA A 290 30.33 31.48 -18.02
CA ALA A 290 29.48 32.61 -18.40
C ALA A 290 28.36 32.91 -17.39
N THR A 291 28.05 31.98 -16.49
CA THR A 291 27.00 32.14 -15.48
C THR A 291 27.56 32.74 -14.20
N ALA A 292 27.11 33.94 -13.84
CA ALA A 292 27.55 34.61 -12.61
C ALA A 292 26.99 33.93 -11.35
N VAL A 293 27.88 33.70 -10.37
CA VAL A 293 27.49 33.24 -9.03
C VAL A 293 27.32 34.47 -8.13
N PRO A 294 26.14 34.68 -7.52
CA PRO A 294 25.91 35.81 -6.62
C PRO A 294 26.88 35.80 -5.42
N THR A 295 27.31 36.99 -4.99
CA THR A 295 28.14 37.14 -3.79
C THR A 295 27.41 36.59 -2.56
N GLY A 296 28.10 35.79 -1.76
CA GLY A 296 27.53 35.17 -0.55
C GLY A 296 26.62 33.97 -0.83
N ALA A 297 26.53 33.51 -2.10
CA ALA A 297 25.83 32.28 -2.40
C ALA A 297 26.50 31.08 -1.71
N GLN A 298 25.68 30.15 -1.23
CA GLN A 298 26.14 28.82 -0.83
C GLN A 298 26.55 28.05 -2.10
N ILE A 299 27.80 27.63 -2.17
CA ILE A 299 28.32 26.90 -3.34
C ILE A 299 28.24 25.39 -3.08
N ILE A 300 27.62 24.66 -4.00
CA ILE A 300 27.61 23.20 -4.07
C ILE A 300 28.43 22.79 -5.30
N ALA A 301 29.62 22.24 -5.07
CA ALA A 301 30.51 21.79 -6.14
C ALA A 301 30.00 20.45 -6.73
N GLY A 302 29.67 20.45 -8.02
CA GLY A 302 29.07 19.30 -8.71
C GLY A 302 29.95 18.65 -9.77
N LYS A 303 31.27 18.86 -9.72
CA LYS A 303 32.19 18.26 -10.70
C LYS A 303 32.06 16.74 -10.69
N GLY A 304 31.82 16.15 -11.86
CA GLY A 304 31.60 14.71 -12.01
C GLY A 304 30.20 14.23 -11.62
N MET A 305 29.32 15.14 -11.19
CA MET A 305 27.93 14.85 -10.84
C MET A 305 26.97 15.35 -11.92
N THR A 306 25.76 14.81 -11.91
CA THR A 306 24.65 15.28 -12.74
C THR A 306 23.60 15.91 -11.84
N LEU A 307 23.23 17.16 -12.13
CA LEU A 307 22.08 17.81 -11.53
C LEU A 307 20.87 17.52 -12.42
N VAL A 308 19.92 16.79 -11.86
CA VAL A 308 18.64 16.46 -12.52
C VAL A 308 17.51 17.29 -11.89
N PRO A 309 16.42 17.56 -12.61
CA PRO A 309 15.20 18.07 -12.00
C PRO A 309 14.71 17.13 -10.88
N GLY A 310 13.96 17.68 -9.92
CA GLY A 310 13.28 16.85 -8.94
C GLY A 310 12.32 15.87 -9.62
N MET A 311 12.32 14.63 -9.15
CA MET A 311 11.56 13.55 -9.80
C MET A 311 10.08 13.66 -9.47
N TRP A 312 9.27 13.06 -10.34
CA TRP A 312 7.83 12.96 -10.19
C TRP A 312 7.45 11.50 -9.99
N ASP A 313 6.71 11.20 -8.92
CA ASP A 313 5.90 9.99 -8.88
C ASP A 313 4.53 10.31 -9.47
N CYS A 314 4.24 9.73 -10.63
CA CYS A 314 3.02 9.97 -11.37
C CYS A 314 1.81 9.18 -10.83
N HIS A 315 1.98 8.29 -9.86
CA HIS A 315 0.90 7.51 -9.26
C HIS A 315 1.24 7.12 -7.83
N MET A 316 1.17 8.09 -6.91
CA MET A 316 1.41 7.81 -5.50
C MET A 316 0.16 8.02 -4.66
N HIS A 317 -0.30 6.96 -4.00
CA HIS A 317 -1.37 7.07 -3.00
C HIS A 317 -0.78 7.60 -1.69
N VAL A 318 -1.01 8.89 -1.38
CA VAL A 318 -0.48 9.55 -0.18
C VAL A 318 -1.25 9.11 1.07
N GLY A 319 -0.93 7.92 1.57
CA GLY A 319 -1.66 7.26 2.66
C GLY A 319 -1.43 7.87 4.05
N ASP A 320 -0.26 8.44 4.30
CA ASP A 320 0.11 8.98 5.61
C ASP A 320 1.17 10.11 5.52
N ASP A 321 1.54 10.65 6.68
CA ASP A 321 2.52 11.73 6.80
C ASP A 321 3.98 11.28 6.57
N TYR A 322 4.26 9.97 6.59
CA TYR A 322 5.57 9.37 6.38
C TYR A 322 5.86 9.09 4.90
N THR A 323 4.82 9.02 4.05
CA THR A 323 4.98 9.03 2.59
C THR A 323 5.85 10.19 2.11
N GLY A 324 5.70 11.39 2.68
CA GLY A 324 6.45 12.57 2.25
C GLY A 324 7.97 12.42 2.40
N PRO A 325 8.49 12.12 3.60
CA PRO A 325 9.90 11.81 3.79
C PRO A 325 10.41 10.65 2.94
N GLN A 326 9.60 9.61 2.69
CA GLN A 326 9.98 8.48 1.83
C GLN A 326 10.24 8.96 0.39
N GLU A 327 9.27 9.64 -0.23
CA GLU A 327 9.38 10.20 -1.58
C GLU A 327 10.58 11.14 -1.71
N LEU A 328 10.71 12.09 -0.78
CA LEU A 328 11.79 13.07 -0.81
C LEU A 328 13.17 12.43 -0.64
N SER A 329 13.27 11.33 0.13
CA SER A 329 14.53 10.58 0.27
C SER A 329 15.00 9.93 -1.03
N LEU A 330 14.04 9.60 -1.91
CA LEU A 330 14.29 9.04 -3.23
C LEU A 330 14.51 10.13 -4.30
N GLY A 331 14.42 11.42 -3.93
CA GLY A 331 14.55 12.56 -4.86
C GLY A 331 13.25 12.92 -5.57
N VAL A 332 12.11 12.34 -5.16
CA VAL A 332 10.78 12.69 -5.66
C VAL A 332 10.30 13.94 -4.94
N THR A 333 10.17 15.03 -5.68
CA THR A 333 9.75 16.34 -5.14
C THR A 333 8.32 16.70 -5.49
N SER A 334 7.70 15.92 -6.38
CA SER A 334 6.33 16.11 -6.82
C SER A 334 5.64 14.75 -6.95
N VAL A 335 4.38 14.67 -6.55
CA VAL A 335 3.59 13.46 -6.68
C VAL A 335 2.22 13.80 -7.25
N ARG A 336 1.72 12.95 -8.14
CA ARG A 336 0.31 12.94 -8.51
C ARG A 336 -0.39 11.90 -7.64
N ASP A 337 -1.28 12.36 -6.76
CA ASP A 337 -2.14 11.45 -6.01
C ASP A 337 -3.41 11.19 -6.83
N PRO A 338 -3.58 9.97 -7.37
CA PRO A 338 -4.69 9.68 -8.26
C PRO A 338 -6.01 9.52 -7.50
N GLY A 339 -6.01 9.41 -6.16
CA GLY A 339 -7.24 9.26 -5.40
C GLY A 339 -6.99 8.80 -3.98
N ASN A 340 -7.46 9.60 -3.01
CA ASN A 340 -7.36 9.32 -1.59
C ASN A 340 -8.55 9.94 -0.84
N ASP A 341 -8.55 9.88 0.50
CA ASP A 341 -9.50 10.63 1.31
C ASP A 341 -9.28 12.15 1.13
N ASP A 342 -10.30 12.83 0.59
CA ASP A 342 -10.22 14.26 0.28
C ASP A 342 -9.94 15.11 1.52
N VAL A 343 -10.53 14.75 2.66
CA VAL A 343 -10.41 15.53 3.91
C VAL A 343 -8.99 15.45 4.44
N GLN A 344 -8.40 14.27 4.46
CA GLN A 344 -7.00 14.06 4.86
C GLN A 344 -6.03 14.74 3.89
N THR A 345 -6.33 14.69 2.58
CA THR A 345 -5.52 15.37 1.55
C THR A 345 -5.49 16.88 1.78
N MET A 346 -6.66 17.49 2.03
CA MET A 346 -6.75 18.93 2.32
C MET A 346 -6.07 19.30 3.64
N ASP A 347 -6.17 18.46 4.66
CA ASP A 347 -5.49 18.64 5.94
C ASP A 347 -3.96 18.61 5.79
N ARG A 348 -3.40 17.61 5.10
CA ARG A 348 -1.96 17.52 4.81
C ARG A 348 -1.46 18.74 4.05
N ARG A 349 -2.18 19.18 3.02
CA ARG A 349 -1.87 20.42 2.27
C ARG A 349 -1.84 21.65 3.18
N ALA A 350 -2.80 21.77 4.10
CA ALA A 350 -2.83 22.89 5.05
C ALA A 350 -1.68 22.85 6.06
N ARG A 351 -1.23 21.66 6.47
CA ARG A 351 -0.07 21.47 7.37
C ARG A 351 1.26 21.71 6.66
N GLU A 352 1.41 21.26 5.42
CA GLU A 352 2.58 21.53 4.57
C GLU A 352 2.75 23.04 4.35
N ALA A 353 1.67 23.75 4.00
CA ALA A 353 1.71 25.20 3.79
C ALA A 353 2.13 25.99 5.04
N LYS A 354 1.93 25.44 6.24
CA LYS A 354 2.40 26.02 7.53
C LYS A 354 3.86 25.69 7.84
N GLY A 355 4.45 24.72 7.15
CA GLY A 355 5.77 24.17 7.44
C GLY A 355 5.78 23.08 8.51
N ASP A 356 4.60 22.59 8.93
CA ASP A 356 4.43 21.58 9.97
C ASP A 356 4.58 20.14 9.44
N LEU A 357 4.55 19.96 8.12
CA LEU A 357 4.66 18.68 7.44
C LEU A 357 5.69 18.76 6.31
N LEU A 358 6.64 17.83 6.29
CA LEU A 358 7.62 17.69 5.21
C LEU A 358 7.05 16.79 4.12
N PHE A 359 6.78 17.36 2.95
CA PHE A 359 6.07 16.66 1.89
C PHE A 359 6.51 17.13 0.49
N PRO A 360 6.47 16.27 -0.54
CA PRO A 360 6.55 16.71 -1.94
C PRO A 360 5.34 17.58 -2.32
N HIS A 361 5.44 18.25 -3.47
CA HIS A 361 4.29 18.92 -4.07
C HIS A 361 3.25 17.88 -4.52
N VAL A 362 2.08 17.88 -3.88
CA VAL A 362 1.00 16.94 -4.20
C VAL A 362 0.03 17.56 -5.18
N TYR A 363 -0.25 16.85 -6.26
CA TYR A 363 -1.26 17.16 -7.28
C TYR A 363 -2.40 16.13 -7.16
N PRO A 364 -3.40 16.37 -6.29
CA PRO A 364 -4.37 15.35 -5.92
C PRO A 364 -5.57 15.32 -6.87
N SER A 365 -6.13 14.14 -7.02
CA SER A 365 -7.37 13.89 -7.75
C SER A 365 -8.43 13.28 -6.84
N SER A 366 -9.68 13.67 -7.06
CA SER A 366 -10.80 13.14 -6.25
C SER A 366 -11.23 11.81 -6.85
N LEU A 367 -11.17 10.75 -6.05
CA LEU A 367 -11.68 9.44 -6.45
C LEU A 367 -13.21 9.44 -6.38
N ILE A 368 -13.86 9.22 -7.52
CA ILE A 368 -15.32 9.16 -7.65
C ILE A 368 -15.72 7.76 -8.15
N ASP A 369 -16.63 7.11 -7.44
CA ASP A 369 -17.10 5.77 -7.78
C ASP A 369 -18.62 5.65 -7.62
N GLY A 370 -19.21 4.61 -8.22
CA GLY A 370 -20.62 4.29 -8.06
C GLY A 370 -20.89 3.52 -6.75
N LYS A 371 -22.14 3.56 -6.28
CA LYS A 371 -22.59 2.72 -5.16
C LYS A 371 -22.79 1.27 -5.61
N GLY A 372 -22.12 0.33 -4.94
CA GLY A 372 -22.28 -1.10 -5.20
C GLY A 372 -21.45 -1.98 -4.27
N PRO A 373 -21.52 -3.32 -4.42
CA PRO A 373 -20.75 -4.26 -3.60
C PRO A 373 -19.22 -4.14 -3.80
N TYR A 374 -18.78 -3.45 -4.86
CA TYR A 374 -17.38 -3.32 -5.26
C TYR A 374 -16.87 -1.87 -5.22
N THR A 375 -17.60 -0.96 -4.58
CA THR A 375 -17.21 0.44 -4.40
C THR A 375 -15.80 0.53 -3.80
N ALA A 376 -14.95 1.38 -4.35
CA ALA A 376 -13.59 1.58 -3.84
C ALA A 376 -13.56 2.15 -2.41
N GLN A 377 -12.62 1.65 -1.61
CA GLN A 377 -12.31 2.20 -0.30
C GLN A 377 -11.88 3.66 -0.50
N VAL A 378 -12.37 4.58 0.32
CA VAL A 378 -12.14 6.05 0.22
C VAL A 378 -12.78 6.80 -0.95
N ALA A 379 -13.57 6.16 -1.83
CA ALA A 379 -14.22 6.88 -2.91
C ALA A 379 -15.31 7.84 -2.42
N ASN A 380 -15.43 8.97 -3.12
CA ASN A 380 -16.62 9.79 -3.11
C ASN A 380 -17.72 9.09 -3.92
N VAL A 381 -18.74 8.57 -3.22
CA VAL A 381 -19.75 7.71 -3.83
C VAL A 381 -20.88 8.51 -4.49
N ALA A 382 -21.09 8.29 -5.78
CA ALA A 382 -22.22 8.80 -6.54
C ALA A 382 -23.34 7.76 -6.66
N THR A 383 -24.58 8.21 -6.54
CA THR A 383 -25.79 7.39 -6.77
C THR A 383 -26.61 7.85 -7.98
N SER A 384 -26.16 8.89 -8.69
CA SER A 384 -26.77 9.42 -9.91
C SER A 384 -25.78 10.28 -10.70
N GLU A 385 -26.06 10.54 -11.98
CA GLU A 385 -25.28 11.47 -12.82
C GLU A 385 -25.18 12.87 -12.18
N ALA A 386 -26.30 13.40 -11.68
CA ALA A 386 -26.32 14.72 -11.04
C ALA A 386 -25.47 14.76 -9.77
N GLU A 387 -25.35 13.64 -9.05
CA GLU A 387 -24.43 13.53 -7.92
C GLU A 387 -22.98 13.45 -8.36
N ALA A 388 -22.67 12.66 -9.39
CA ALA A 388 -21.32 12.59 -9.95
C ALA A 388 -20.80 13.98 -10.38
N ILE A 389 -21.64 14.77 -11.07
CA ILE A 389 -21.35 16.15 -11.45
C ILE A 389 -21.08 17.02 -10.21
N ARG A 390 -21.92 16.93 -9.16
CA ARG A 390 -21.69 17.67 -7.90
C ARG A 390 -20.36 17.30 -7.23
N LEU A 391 -19.92 16.04 -7.34
CA LEU A 391 -18.65 15.58 -6.81
C LEU A 391 -17.46 16.19 -7.59
N VAL A 392 -17.59 16.32 -8.91
CA VAL A 392 -16.62 17.05 -9.74
C VAL A 392 -16.52 18.52 -9.33
N ASP A 393 -17.66 19.21 -9.20
CA ASP A 393 -17.71 20.61 -8.76
C ASP A 393 -17.02 20.78 -7.40
N ARG A 394 -17.24 19.82 -6.49
CA ARG A 394 -16.60 19.79 -5.16
C ARG A 394 -15.10 19.56 -5.24
N ALA A 395 -14.62 18.67 -6.11
CA ALA A 395 -13.19 18.46 -6.33
C ALA A 395 -12.52 19.78 -6.75
N LYS A 396 -13.13 20.52 -7.69
CA LYS A 396 -12.64 21.83 -8.11
C LYS A 396 -12.63 22.83 -6.94
N ALA A 397 -13.72 22.92 -6.19
CA ALA A 397 -13.83 23.82 -5.03
C ALA A 397 -12.79 23.52 -3.95
N ASN A 398 -12.43 22.25 -3.78
CA ASN A 398 -11.38 21.82 -2.85
C ASN A 398 -9.95 22.02 -3.39
N GLY A 399 -9.79 22.55 -4.60
CA GLY A 399 -8.50 22.83 -5.23
C GLY A 399 -7.75 21.58 -5.70
N PHE A 400 -8.48 20.55 -6.13
CA PHE A 400 -7.91 19.34 -6.72
C PHE A 400 -7.57 19.59 -8.19
N THR A 401 -6.65 18.80 -8.73
CA THR A 401 -6.14 18.96 -10.11
C THR A 401 -6.81 18.01 -11.10
N GLY A 402 -7.51 16.99 -10.59
CA GLY A 402 -8.21 16.02 -11.42
C GLY A 402 -9.32 15.28 -10.69
N VAL A 403 -10.00 14.41 -11.45
CA VAL A 403 -10.92 13.41 -10.93
C VAL A 403 -10.54 12.03 -11.47
N LYS A 404 -10.67 11.03 -10.62
CA LYS A 404 -10.44 9.63 -10.95
C LYS A 404 -11.75 8.88 -10.90
N PHE A 405 -12.18 8.31 -12.02
CA PHE A 405 -13.31 7.39 -12.02
C PHE A 405 -12.84 5.95 -11.76
N TYR A 406 -13.74 5.13 -11.23
CA TYR A 406 -13.42 3.78 -10.80
C TYR A 406 -14.41 2.74 -11.33
N GLY A 407 -14.11 1.47 -11.07
CA GLY A 407 -14.80 0.35 -11.74
C GLY A 407 -16.31 0.23 -11.50
N THR A 408 -16.84 0.73 -10.38
CA THR A 408 -18.28 0.63 -10.01
C THR A 408 -19.09 1.84 -10.53
N PHE A 409 -18.42 2.87 -11.05
CA PHE A 409 -19.04 4.04 -11.65
C PHE A 409 -19.94 3.64 -12.82
N ASP A 410 -21.13 4.23 -12.93
CA ASP A 410 -22.05 3.93 -14.04
C ASP A 410 -21.51 4.56 -15.34
N PRO A 411 -21.20 3.75 -16.37
CA PRO A 411 -20.69 4.26 -17.64
C PRO A 411 -21.61 5.29 -18.30
N ALA A 412 -22.93 5.22 -18.06
CA ALA A 412 -23.88 6.16 -18.64
C ALA A 412 -23.67 7.60 -18.16
N TRP A 413 -23.07 7.80 -16.98
CA TRP A 413 -22.80 9.12 -16.41
C TRP A 413 -21.49 9.73 -16.92
N LEU A 414 -20.60 8.93 -17.52
CA LEU A 414 -19.26 9.38 -17.94
C LEU A 414 -19.32 10.61 -18.85
N PRO A 415 -20.08 10.64 -19.97
CA PRO A 415 -19.99 11.76 -20.90
C PRO A 415 -20.37 13.11 -20.26
N ALA A 416 -21.40 13.13 -19.42
CA ALA A 416 -21.83 14.35 -18.74
C ALA A 416 -20.86 14.78 -17.63
N THR A 417 -20.37 13.82 -16.86
CA THR A 417 -19.45 14.07 -15.74
C THR A 417 -18.09 14.54 -16.24
N ILE A 418 -17.57 13.95 -17.32
CA ILE A 418 -16.30 14.35 -17.97
C ILE A 418 -16.41 15.77 -18.55
N ARG A 419 -17.51 16.08 -19.25
CA ARG A 419 -17.74 17.44 -19.76
C ARG A 419 -17.72 18.49 -18.65
N GLN A 420 -18.27 18.17 -17.47
CA GLN A 420 -18.20 19.07 -16.32
C GLN A 420 -16.75 19.18 -15.80
N ALA A 421 -16.02 18.07 -15.68
CA ALA A 421 -14.62 18.10 -15.23
C ALA A 421 -13.73 18.96 -16.14
N HIS A 422 -13.85 18.81 -17.46
CA HIS A 422 -13.13 19.63 -18.42
C HIS A 422 -13.54 21.10 -18.38
N LYS A 423 -14.82 21.40 -18.17
CA LYS A 423 -15.30 22.79 -17.98
C LYS A 423 -14.65 23.45 -16.76
N ASP A 424 -14.40 22.67 -15.71
CA ASP A 424 -13.72 23.13 -14.49
C ASP A 424 -12.18 23.08 -14.60
N GLY A 425 -11.65 22.64 -15.75
CA GLY A 425 -10.22 22.51 -16.01
C GLY A 425 -9.55 21.40 -15.22
N LEU A 426 -10.30 20.35 -14.84
CA LEU A 426 -9.80 19.17 -14.14
C LEU A 426 -9.36 18.10 -15.14
N HIS A 427 -8.23 17.45 -14.86
CA HIS A 427 -7.76 16.28 -15.59
C HIS A 427 -8.61 15.05 -15.25
N VAL A 428 -8.99 14.26 -16.26
CA VAL A 428 -9.81 13.05 -16.11
C VAL A 428 -9.00 11.81 -16.38
N HIS A 429 -8.97 10.90 -15.41
CA HIS A 429 -8.30 9.60 -15.56
C HIS A 429 -8.97 8.52 -14.71
N GLY A 430 -8.38 7.33 -14.70
CA GLY A 430 -8.71 6.31 -13.71
C GLY A 430 -8.81 4.90 -14.25
N HIS A 431 -9.56 4.09 -13.52
CA HIS A 431 -9.92 2.76 -13.97
C HIS A 431 -11.01 2.85 -15.01
N ILE A 432 -11.14 1.82 -15.84
CA ILE A 432 -12.24 1.74 -16.78
C ILE A 432 -13.46 1.17 -16.05
N PRO A 433 -14.60 1.89 -16.01
CA PRO A 433 -15.85 1.34 -15.48
C PRO A 433 -16.18 -0.03 -16.06
N HIS A 434 -16.74 -0.92 -15.24
CA HIS A 434 -17.11 -2.25 -15.70
C HIS A 434 -18.14 -2.20 -16.84
N GLY A 435 -18.12 -3.22 -17.69
CA GLY A 435 -19.05 -3.34 -18.82
C GLY A 435 -18.72 -2.52 -20.07
N ILE A 436 -17.64 -1.72 -20.07
CA ILE A 436 -17.18 -1.00 -21.27
C ILE A 436 -15.72 -1.32 -21.62
N ARG A 437 -15.41 -1.13 -22.90
CA ARG A 437 -14.03 -1.15 -23.41
C ARG A 437 -13.31 0.16 -23.05
N PRO A 438 -11.98 0.12 -22.86
CA PRO A 438 -11.17 1.33 -22.71
C PRO A 438 -11.39 2.37 -23.82
N SER A 439 -11.53 1.93 -25.07
CA SER A 439 -11.83 2.82 -26.20
C SER A 439 -13.11 3.66 -26.05
N VAL A 440 -14.10 3.17 -25.31
CA VAL A 440 -15.33 3.93 -25.00
C VAL A 440 -15.01 5.08 -24.03
N ALA A 441 -14.27 4.81 -22.95
CA ALA A 441 -13.88 5.85 -22.00
C ALA A 441 -13.00 6.94 -22.64
N LEU A 442 -12.13 6.56 -23.58
CA LEU A 442 -11.35 7.52 -24.37
C LEU A 442 -12.23 8.40 -25.27
N ALA A 443 -13.24 7.81 -25.91
CA ALA A 443 -14.19 8.54 -26.74
C ALA A 443 -15.04 9.53 -25.92
N ASP A 444 -15.33 9.18 -24.65
CA ASP A 444 -16.06 10.05 -23.72
C ASP A 444 -15.20 11.18 -23.13
N GLY A 445 -13.87 11.11 -23.29
CA GLY A 445 -12.94 12.20 -22.99
C GLY A 445 -11.99 11.95 -21.83
N TYR A 446 -11.58 10.71 -21.57
CA TYR A 446 -10.43 10.46 -20.67
C TYR A 446 -9.16 11.11 -21.22
N ASP A 447 -8.42 11.77 -20.34
CA ASP A 447 -7.11 12.38 -20.65
C ASP A 447 -5.95 11.39 -20.39
N GLU A 448 -6.20 10.35 -19.58
CA GLU A 448 -5.25 9.29 -19.28
C GLU A 448 -5.96 7.97 -18.95
N ILE A 449 -5.39 6.84 -19.41
CA ILE A 449 -5.71 5.52 -18.85
C ILE A 449 -4.67 5.19 -17.78
N THR A 450 -5.15 5.04 -16.57
CA THR A 450 -4.34 4.61 -15.43
C THR A 450 -4.21 3.08 -15.45
N HIS A 451 -3.07 2.54 -15.06
CA HIS A 451 -2.71 1.11 -15.10
C HIS A 451 -2.68 0.47 -16.49
N ILE A 452 -1.56 -0.19 -16.82
CA ILE A 452 -1.42 -0.93 -18.08
C ILE A 452 -2.49 -2.01 -18.24
N ASN A 453 -2.94 -2.60 -17.13
CA ASN A 453 -4.01 -3.58 -17.07
C ASN A 453 -5.27 -3.13 -17.79
N TRP A 454 -5.63 -1.85 -17.66
CA TRP A 454 -6.83 -1.34 -18.29
C TRP A 454 -6.67 -1.09 -19.78
N ILE A 455 -5.45 -0.82 -20.27
CA ILE A 455 -5.19 -0.79 -21.72
C ILE A 455 -5.31 -2.20 -22.31
N VAL A 456 -4.78 -3.21 -21.61
CA VAL A 456 -4.88 -4.62 -22.05
C VAL A 456 -6.35 -5.08 -22.15
N MET A 457 -7.25 -4.56 -21.32
CA MET A 457 -8.68 -4.88 -21.40
C MET A 457 -9.34 -4.48 -22.74
N GLU A 458 -8.69 -3.71 -23.61
CA GLU A 458 -9.18 -3.51 -24.98
C GLU A 458 -9.16 -4.81 -25.78
N GLY A 459 -8.09 -5.62 -25.63
CA GLY A 459 -7.87 -6.83 -26.41
C GLY A 459 -8.38 -8.14 -25.78
N VAL A 460 -8.94 -8.11 -24.56
CA VAL A 460 -9.46 -9.34 -23.92
C VAL A 460 -10.81 -9.77 -24.54
N PRO A 461 -11.17 -11.07 -24.51
CA PRO A 461 -12.47 -11.54 -25.01
C PRO A 461 -13.66 -10.84 -24.34
N GLU A 462 -14.76 -10.64 -25.08
CA GLU A 462 -15.99 -9.98 -24.56
C GLU A 462 -16.54 -10.65 -23.29
N SER A 463 -16.42 -11.98 -23.19
CA SER A 463 -16.83 -12.73 -22.00
C SER A 463 -16.09 -12.30 -20.72
N ALA A 464 -14.87 -11.76 -20.85
CA ALA A 464 -14.11 -11.22 -19.73
C ALA A 464 -14.52 -9.77 -19.36
N LEU A 465 -15.17 -9.03 -20.26
CA LEU A 465 -15.74 -7.72 -19.95
C LEU A 465 -17.07 -7.78 -19.22
N ALA A 466 -17.88 -8.80 -19.54
CA ALA A 466 -19.19 -9.02 -18.92
C ALA A 466 -19.10 -9.55 -17.48
N THR A 467 -17.89 -9.78 -16.97
CA THR A 467 -17.67 -10.11 -15.56
C THR A 467 -17.99 -8.87 -14.72
N ASP A 468 -18.46 -9.08 -13.50
CA ASP A 468 -18.65 -8.00 -12.55
C ASP A 468 -17.34 -7.25 -12.25
N ASN A 469 -17.39 -6.18 -11.46
CA ASN A 469 -16.21 -5.39 -11.13
C ASN A 469 -15.25 -6.09 -10.11
N GLY A 470 -15.17 -7.42 -10.13
CA GLY A 470 -14.36 -8.24 -9.22
C GLY A 470 -13.01 -8.69 -9.79
N ILE A 471 -12.41 -9.71 -9.15
CA ILE A 471 -11.04 -10.19 -9.43
C ILE A 471 -10.82 -10.67 -10.87
N GLY A 472 -11.89 -11.12 -11.56
CA GLY A 472 -11.82 -11.56 -12.95
C GLY A 472 -11.26 -10.48 -13.90
N ARG A 473 -11.40 -9.20 -13.54
CA ARG A 473 -10.85 -8.07 -14.31
C ARG A 473 -9.31 -7.92 -14.18
N PHE A 474 -8.70 -8.61 -13.23
CA PHE A 474 -7.25 -8.74 -13.07
C PHE A 474 -6.74 -10.06 -13.63
N GLU A 475 -7.50 -11.15 -13.43
CA GLU A 475 -7.14 -12.47 -13.96
C GLU A 475 -7.22 -12.52 -15.49
N ALA A 476 -8.18 -11.83 -16.11
CA ALA A 476 -8.34 -11.86 -17.57
C ALA A 476 -7.12 -11.28 -18.31
N PRO A 477 -6.62 -10.08 -17.98
CA PRO A 477 -5.35 -9.60 -18.53
C PRO A 477 -4.20 -10.58 -18.30
N GLY A 478 -4.01 -11.09 -17.08
CA GLY A 478 -2.97 -12.10 -16.80
C GLY A 478 -3.09 -13.37 -17.64
N ARG A 479 -4.32 -13.82 -17.91
CA ARG A 479 -4.61 -15.03 -18.71
C ARG A 479 -4.42 -14.82 -20.21
N TYR A 480 -4.89 -13.69 -20.74
CA TYR A 480 -5.02 -13.47 -22.19
C TYR A 480 -3.89 -12.61 -22.78
N ALA A 481 -3.22 -11.75 -22.00
CA ALA A 481 -2.21 -10.83 -22.53
C ALA A 481 -1.04 -11.54 -23.20
N LYS A 482 -0.62 -12.71 -22.70
CA LYS A 482 0.48 -13.50 -23.27
C LYS A 482 0.23 -13.97 -24.71
N ASP A 483 -1.03 -14.09 -25.11
CA ASP A 483 -1.45 -14.55 -26.44
C ASP A 483 -2.04 -13.39 -27.28
N MET A 484 -1.99 -12.15 -26.77
CA MET A 484 -2.61 -11.00 -27.41
C MET A 484 -1.78 -10.52 -28.61
N ASP A 485 -2.43 -10.39 -29.76
CA ASP A 485 -1.84 -9.71 -30.91
C ASP A 485 -1.87 -8.19 -30.70
N MET A 486 -0.73 -7.63 -30.29
CA MET A 486 -0.53 -6.19 -30.10
C MET A 486 -0.63 -5.40 -31.41
N GLY A 487 -0.49 -6.06 -32.58
CA GLY A 487 -0.70 -5.48 -33.90
C GLY A 487 -2.15 -5.56 -34.39
N SER A 488 -3.05 -6.16 -33.62
CA SER A 488 -4.46 -6.31 -34.01
C SER A 488 -5.12 -4.94 -34.27
N PRO A 489 -6.20 -4.90 -35.10
CA PRO A 489 -6.91 -3.65 -35.38
C PRO A 489 -7.39 -2.91 -34.14
N ALA A 490 -7.84 -3.63 -33.10
CA ALA A 490 -8.31 -3.03 -31.85
C ALA A 490 -7.17 -2.33 -31.08
N MET A 491 -6.06 -3.04 -30.85
CA MET A 491 -4.90 -2.49 -30.14
C MET A 491 -4.24 -1.35 -30.93
N SER A 492 -4.14 -1.48 -32.25
CA SER A 492 -3.62 -0.42 -33.11
C SER A 492 -4.50 0.82 -33.08
N ALA A 493 -5.83 0.66 -33.09
CA ALA A 493 -6.78 1.76 -33.07
C ALA A 493 -6.75 2.54 -31.75
N ILE A 494 -6.70 1.86 -30.60
CA ILE A 494 -6.65 2.54 -29.31
C ILE A 494 -5.34 3.32 -29.16
N VAL A 495 -4.18 2.72 -29.51
CA VAL A 495 -2.88 3.40 -29.45
C VAL A 495 -2.85 4.61 -30.39
N ALA A 496 -3.35 4.47 -31.63
CA ALA A 496 -3.43 5.59 -32.56
C ALA A 496 -4.35 6.71 -32.06
N THR A 497 -5.47 6.36 -31.43
CA THR A 497 -6.40 7.34 -30.82
C THR A 497 -5.72 8.09 -29.68
N MET A 498 -5.05 7.37 -28.78
CA MET A 498 -4.32 7.97 -27.67
C MET A 498 -3.24 8.93 -28.16
N ALA A 499 -2.40 8.49 -29.12
CA ALA A 499 -1.34 9.32 -29.68
C ALA A 499 -1.88 10.57 -30.39
N LYS A 500 -2.94 10.42 -31.21
CA LYS A 500 -3.57 11.53 -31.93
C LYS A 500 -4.17 12.58 -31.00
N ASN A 501 -4.76 12.15 -29.90
CA ASN A 501 -5.49 13.01 -28.97
C ASN A 501 -4.64 13.43 -27.76
N HIS A 502 -3.36 13.05 -27.72
CA HIS A 502 -2.46 13.30 -26.58
C HIS A 502 -2.99 12.74 -25.25
N ILE A 503 -3.61 11.56 -25.29
CA ILE A 503 -4.09 10.84 -24.11
C ILE A 503 -2.93 10.01 -23.56
N TYR A 504 -2.68 10.16 -22.26
CA TYR A 504 -1.54 9.54 -21.60
C TYR A 504 -1.83 8.10 -21.15
N SER A 505 -0.76 7.33 -20.98
CA SER A 505 -0.79 6.07 -20.23
C SER A 505 0.06 6.25 -19.00
N ASP A 506 -0.55 6.02 -17.84
CA ASP A 506 0.16 5.79 -16.58
C ASP A 506 0.18 4.29 -16.34
N PRO A 507 1.22 3.56 -16.76
CA PRO A 507 1.17 2.10 -16.82
C PRO A 507 1.31 1.43 -15.46
N THR A 508 1.82 2.14 -14.44
CA THR A 508 2.16 1.59 -13.11
C THR A 508 2.82 0.21 -13.20
N MET A 509 3.86 0.08 -14.03
CA MET A 509 4.42 -1.23 -14.41
C MET A 509 4.89 -2.04 -13.20
N VAL A 510 5.50 -1.38 -12.20
CA VAL A 510 5.98 -2.03 -10.97
C VAL A 510 4.83 -2.73 -10.22
N THR A 511 3.65 -2.09 -10.15
CA THR A 511 2.46 -2.67 -9.50
C THR A 511 2.00 -3.96 -10.17
N PHE A 512 1.97 -4.00 -11.51
CA PHE A 512 1.50 -5.17 -12.26
C PHE A 512 2.58 -6.22 -12.51
N GLU A 513 3.86 -5.83 -12.49
CA GLU A 513 4.96 -6.79 -12.49
C GLU A 513 4.87 -7.71 -11.27
N GLY A 514 4.68 -7.13 -10.07
CA GLY A 514 4.49 -7.91 -8.85
C GLY A 514 3.25 -8.81 -8.85
N LEU A 515 2.24 -8.50 -9.67
CA LEU A 515 1.02 -9.30 -9.78
C LEU A 515 1.14 -10.47 -10.77
N TYR A 516 1.90 -10.29 -11.86
CA TYR A 516 1.86 -11.22 -13.00
C TYR A 516 3.16 -11.97 -13.28
N VAL A 517 4.29 -11.53 -12.74
CA VAL A 517 5.61 -12.04 -13.11
C VAL A 517 6.20 -13.03 -12.10
N PRO A 518 6.27 -12.73 -10.79
CA PRO A 518 6.92 -13.64 -9.85
C PRO A 518 6.05 -14.85 -9.53
N ASP A 519 6.67 -16.03 -9.46
CA ASP A 519 6.07 -17.19 -8.79
C ASP A 519 6.18 -17.02 -7.26
N ASN A 520 5.42 -17.80 -6.50
CA ASN A 520 5.50 -17.76 -5.04
C ASN A 520 6.93 -18.07 -4.54
N GLY A 521 7.52 -17.12 -3.83
CA GLY A 521 8.89 -17.18 -3.32
C GLY A 521 9.94 -16.47 -4.18
N ASP A 522 9.57 -16.01 -5.38
CA ASP A 522 10.42 -15.15 -6.19
C ASP A 522 10.29 -13.69 -5.75
N LEU A 523 11.43 -12.98 -5.69
CA LEU A 523 11.43 -11.52 -5.59
C LEU A 523 11.08 -10.93 -6.97
N SER A 524 10.15 -9.96 -7.01
CA SER A 524 9.88 -9.24 -8.26
C SER A 524 11.15 -8.51 -8.73
N PRO A 525 11.43 -8.49 -10.05
CA PRO A 525 12.59 -7.80 -10.61
C PRO A 525 12.72 -6.33 -10.18
N ALA A 526 11.60 -5.62 -10.03
CA ALA A 526 11.57 -4.24 -9.54
C ALA A 526 12.05 -4.10 -8.08
N TYR A 527 11.83 -5.12 -7.24
CA TYR A 527 12.21 -5.10 -5.83
C TYR A 527 13.60 -5.68 -5.56
N ALA A 528 14.07 -6.62 -6.40
CA ALA A 528 15.35 -7.30 -6.19
C ALA A 528 16.56 -6.36 -5.93
N PRO A 529 16.70 -5.18 -6.58
CA PRO A 529 17.78 -4.24 -6.27
C PRO A 529 17.73 -3.60 -4.87
N PHE A 530 16.57 -3.66 -4.20
CA PHE A 530 16.31 -3.04 -2.90
C PHE A 530 16.26 -4.06 -1.76
N ALA A 531 16.42 -5.35 -2.04
CA ALA A 531 16.55 -6.39 -1.02
C ALA A 531 17.67 -6.04 -0.02
N GLY A 532 17.41 -6.22 1.27
CA GLY A 532 18.26 -5.85 2.39
C GLY A 532 18.20 -4.37 2.80
N THR A 533 17.40 -3.54 2.14
CA THR A 533 17.23 -2.12 2.48
C THR A 533 15.89 -1.79 3.16
N LEU A 534 14.93 -2.72 3.09
CA LEU A 534 13.59 -2.57 3.66
C LEU A 534 13.53 -3.21 5.06
N PRO A 535 12.53 -2.84 5.90
CA PRO A 535 12.26 -3.57 7.13
C PRO A 535 12.04 -5.07 6.83
N PRO A 536 12.50 -6.00 7.70
CA PRO A 536 12.41 -7.45 7.43
C PRO A 536 11.00 -8.03 7.26
N THR A 537 9.96 -7.28 7.61
CA THR A 537 8.56 -7.65 7.40
C THR A 537 7.98 -7.08 6.10
N THR A 538 8.71 -6.17 5.45
CA THR A 538 8.38 -5.52 4.16
C THR A 538 9.17 -6.15 3.02
N GLU A 539 10.42 -6.53 3.29
CA GLU A 539 11.18 -7.47 2.47
C GLU A 539 10.56 -8.87 2.55
#